data_AF-A0A7V9I043-F1
#
_entry.id   AF-A0A7V9I043-F1
#
_cell.length_a   1.000
_cell.length_b   1.000
_cell.length_c   1.000
_cell.angle_alpha   90.00
_cell.angle_beta   90.00
_cell.angle_gamma   90.00
#
_symmetry.space_group_name_H-M   'P 1'
#
loop_
_entity.id
_entity.type
_entity.pdbx_description
1 polymer ?
#
loop_
_entity_poly.entity_id
_entity_poly.type
_entity_poly.pdbx_seq_one_letter_code
_entity_poly.pdbx_strand_id
1 'polypeptide(L)'
;MHRLGRWLPGLALSCAALLVAVAGAQTPAPPGSQPRRLWSVLSSGGTQPLPVSTVNGRDYVSAGDLTGLFGLTLREDRAGGLVLTMGARSIVVSVTQGLASVEGRVVSLPAPPVKQGASWLLPIEIIDRALAPGANPRIDVRRRSSLIVVGSLTVPAVTARSEPLPNGVRVVLSVSPAVSHTVVNENGRLLVRLAADALDADVM
;
A
#
# COMPACT_ATOMS: atom_id res chain seq x y z
N MET A 1 -4.91 28.86 -78.75
CA MET A 1 -6.03 27.94 -78.47
C MET A 1 -5.55 27.06 -77.31
N HIS A 2 -5.99 27.03 -76.06
CA HIS A 2 -7.19 27.43 -75.29
C HIS A 2 -6.73 28.06 -73.96
N ARG A 3 -7.15 29.28 -73.59
CA ARG A 3 -8.20 29.65 -72.60
C ARG A 3 -8.09 29.07 -71.17
N LEU A 4 -7.75 30.00 -70.25
CA LEU A 4 -8.27 30.25 -68.90
C LEU A 4 -9.17 29.20 -68.21
N GLY A 5 -8.93 29.00 -66.90
CA GLY A 5 -9.97 28.54 -65.97
C GLY A 5 -9.59 28.49 -64.49
N ARG A 6 -9.76 29.63 -63.79
CA ARG A 6 -10.33 29.84 -62.43
C ARG A 6 -9.85 28.91 -61.30
N TRP A 7 -9.12 29.43 -60.31
CA TRP A 7 -9.68 29.99 -59.05
C TRP A 7 -10.82 29.16 -58.47
N LEU A 8 -10.53 28.40 -57.40
CA LEU A 8 -11.51 27.90 -56.44
C LEU A 8 -11.21 28.54 -55.08
N PRO A 9 -12.19 29.25 -54.47
CA PRO A 9 -12.07 29.83 -53.16
C PRO A 9 -12.35 28.79 -52.06
N GLY A 10 -11.98 29.17 -50.84
CA GLY A 10 -11.93 28.31 -49.66
C GLY A 10 -13.22 27.57 -49.30
N LEU A 11 -13.02 26.41 -48.70
CA LEU A 11 -13.99 25.76 -47.84
C LEU A 11 -13.31 25.54 -46.49
N ALA A 12 -13.63 26.44 -45.57
CA ALA A 12 -13.35 26.31 -44.16
C ALA A 12 -13.99 25.01 -43.66
N LEU A 13 -13.16 24.02 -43.30
CA LEU A 13 -13.60 22.88 -42.53
C LEU A 13 -13.97 23.38 -41.13
N SER A 14 -15.27 23.61 -40.93
CA SER A 14 -15.84 23.86 -39.61
C SER A 14 -15.68 22.61 -38.75
N CYS A 15 -14.97 22.81 -37.65
CA CYS A 15 -14.93 21.95 -36.47
C CYS A 15 -16.34 21.68 -35.96
N ALA A 16 -16.78 20.42 -35.98
CA ALA A 16 -17.85 19.93 -35.15
C ALA A 16 -17.27 18.84 -34.24
N ALA A 17 -16.57 19.26 -33.18
CA ALA A 17 -16.21 18.37 -32.09
C ALA A 17 -17.47 18.11 -31.25
N LEU A 18 -18.01 16.91 -31.40
CA LEU A 18 -19.10 16.42 -30.56
C LEU A 18 -18.57 16.17 -29.14
N LEU A 19 -18.75 17.14 -28.25
CA LEU A 19 -18.52 16.98 -26.81
C LEU A 19 -19.62 16.08 -26.23
N VAL A 20 -19.33 14.78 -26.11
CA VAL A 20 -20.13 13.90 -25.26
C VAL A 20 -19.76 14.21 -23.81
N ALA A 21 -20.56 15.06 -23.18
CA ALA A 21 -20.54 15.21 -21.74
C ALA A 21 -21.10 13.92 -21.11
N VAL A 22 -20.23 13.01 -20.72
CA VAL A 22 -20.60 11.92 -19.80
C VAL A 22 -20.88 12.59 -18.47
N ALA A 23 -22.14 12.95 -18.24
CA ALA A 23 -22.63 13.28 -16.91
C ALA A 23 -22.38 12.05 -16.03
N GLY A 24 -21.38 12.15 -15.16
CA GLY A 24 -21.06 11.12 -14.19
C GLY A 24 -22.28 10.91 -13.30
N ALA A 25 -23.06 9.87 -13.59
CA ALA A 25 -23.97 9.28 -12.63
C ALA A 25 -23.11 8.72 -11.49
N GLN A 26 -22.87 9.56 -10.48
CA GLN A 26 -22.31 9.12 -9.22
C GLN A 26 -23.37 8.24 -8.56
N THR A 27 -23.24 6.92 -8.71
CA THR A 27 -24.06 5.97 -7.97
C THR A 27 -23.85 6.28 -6.49
N PRO A 28 -24.92 6.53 -5.70
CA PRO A 28 -24.77 6.76 -4.27
C PRO A 28 -24.07 5.55 -3.66
N ALA A 29 -22.91 5.78 -3.04
CA ALA A 29 -22.25 4.74 -2.27
C ALA A 29 -23.20 4.26 -1.17
N PRO A 30 -23.36 2.94 -0.96
CA PRO A 30 -24.27 2.43 0.06
C PRO A 30 -23.89 3.00 1.44
N PRO A 31 -24.86 3.43 2.25
CA PRO A 31 -24.59 3.95 3.59
C PRO A 31 -23.88 2.86 4.41
N GLY A 32 -22.63 3.13 4.81
CA GLY A 32 -21.79 2.21 5.59
C GLY A 32 -20.44 1.87 4.96
N SER A 33 -20.14 2.30 3.72
CA SER A 33 -18.81 2.13 3.14
C SER A 33 -17.81 3.14 3.75
N GLN A 34 -17.17 2.75 4.85
CA GLN A 34 -16.03 3.49 5.39
C GLN A 34 -14.85 3.44 4.39
N PRO A 35 -14.09 4.53 4.23
CA PRO A 35 -12.94 4.56 3.32
C PRO A 35 -11.92 3.51 3.77
N ARG A 36 -11.68 2.52 2.91
CA ARG A 36 -10.73 1.43 3.15
C ARG A 36 -9.36 1.88 2.66
N ARG A 37 -8.41 2.07 3.57
CA ARG A 37 -7.01 2.30 3.18
C ARG A 37 -6.44 0.99 2.65
N LEU A 38 -5.64 1.06 1.60
CA LEU A 38 -4.99 -0.12 1.03
C LEU A 38 -3.52 -0.07 1.40
N TRP A 39 -3.09 -1.08 2.15
CA TRP A 39 -1.68 -1.35 2.38
C TRP A 39 -1.16 -2.29 1.30
N SER A 40 0.13 -2.24 1.03
CA SER A 40 0.79 -3.16 0.09
C SER A 40 1.58 -4.20 0.87
N VAL A 41 1.45 -5.46 0.50
CA VAL A 41 2.29 -6.56 0.99
C VAL A 41 3.20 -7.01 -0.14
N LEU A 42 4.50 -6.76 0.01
CA LEU A 42 5.53 -7.21 -0.90
C LEU A 42 6.10 -8.54 -0.42
N SER A 43 6.15 -9.51 -1.32
CA SER A 43 6.77 -10.81 -1.10
C SER A 43 7.50 -11.26 -2.37
N SER A 44 8.27 -12.34 -2.30
CA SER A 44 8.87 -12.94 -3.50
C SER A 44 7.83 -13.39 -4.54
N GLY A 45 6.58 -13.65 -4.12
CA GLY A 45 5.48 -13.99 -5.01
C GLY A 45 4.80 -12.79 -5.69
N GLY A 46 5.23 -11.56 -5.37
CA GLY A 46 4.67 -10.33 -5.92
C GLY A 46 4.04 -9.42 -4.86
N THR A 47 3.26 -8.46 -5.34
CA THR A 47 2.57 -7.46 -4.52
C THR A 47 1.11 -7.84 -4.33
N GLN A 48 0.65 -7.90 -3.09
CA GLN A 48 -0.76 -8.13 -2.77
C GLN A 48 -1.33 -6.96 -1.94
N PRO A 49 -2.55 -6.49 -2.23
CA PRO A 49 -3.20 -5.49 -1.39
C PRO A 49 -3.64 -6.10 -0.06
N LEU A 50 -3.43 -5.37 1.04
CA LEU A 50 -4.01 -5.64 2.36
C LEU A 50 -5.03 -4.53 2.67
N PRO A 51 -6.32 -4.87 2.67
CA PRO A 51 -7.35 -3.92 3.02
C PRO A 51 -7.34 -3.54 4.50
N VAL A 52 -7.41 -2.23 4.79
CA VAL A 52 -7.43 -1.66 6.14
C VAL A 52 -8.70 -0.85 6.33
N SER A 53 -9.47 -1.19 7.34
CA SER A 53 -10.73 -0.54 7.69
C SER A 53 -10.55 0.30 8.94
N THR A 54 -11.07 1.52 8.96
CA THR A 54 -10.94 2.41 10.13
C THR A 54 -12.17 2.31 11.01
N VAL A 55 -12.01 1.84 12.25
CA VAL A 55 -13.08 1.72 13.26
C VAL A 55 -12.72 2.62 14.44
N ASN A 56 -13.61 3.56 14.79
CA ASN A 56 -13.39 4.53 15.88
C ASN A 56 -12.04 5.28 15.78
N GLY A 57 -11.64 5.63 14.56
CA GLY A 57 -10.38 6.34 14.30
C GLY A 57 -9.12 5.47 14.42
N ARG A 58 -9.26 4.15 14.50
CA ARG A 58 -8.14 3.20 14.53
C ARG A 58 -8.19 2.26 13.33
N ASP A 59 -7.02 1.85 12.87
CA ASP A 59 -6.88 1.00 11.69
C ASP A 59 -6.91 -0.48 12.06
N TYR A 60 -7.76 -1.23 11.36
CA TYR A 60 -7.99 -2.64 11.55
C TYR A 60 -7.84 -3.41 10.25
N VAL A 61 -7.42 -4.66 10.38
CA VAL A 61 -7.30 -5.63 9.30
C VAL A 61 -8.19 -6.84 9.60
N SER A 62 -8.76 -7.43 8.56
CA SER A 62 -9.54 -8.66 8.71
C SER A 62 -8.62 -9.80 9.10
N ALA A 63 -9.01 -10.59 10.10
CA ALA A 63 -8.30 -11.80 10.44
C ALA A 63 -8.26 -12.78 9.24
N GLY A 64 -9.31 -12.79 8.41
CA GLY A 64 -9.33 -13.56 7.16
C GLY A 64 -8.24 -13.13 6.18
N ASP A 65 -8.04 -11.81 5.98
CA ASP A 65 -7.00 -11.28 5.11
C ASP A 65 -5.60 -11.67 5.64
N LEU A 66 -5.41 -11.59 6.97
CA LEU A 66 -4.15 -12.02 7.60
C LEU A 66 -3.91 -13.53 7.44
N THR A 67 -4.96 -14.36 7.56
CA THR A 67 -4.83 -15.81 7.35
C THR A 67 -4.38 -16.14 5.92
N GLY A 68 -4.96 -15.46 4.92
CA GLY A 68 -4.58 -15.66 3.52
C GLY A 68 -3.18 -15.14 3.19
N LEU A 69 -2.78 -13.99 3.74
CA LEU A 69 -1.50 -13.35 3.43
C LEU A 69 -0.30 -13.98 4.14
N PHE A 70 -0.46 -14.37 5.41
CA PHE A 70 0.63 -14.86 6.25
C PHE A 70 0.53 -16.36 6.56
N GLY A 71 -0.44 -17.07 5.95
CA GLY A 71 -0.64 -18.49 6.20
C GLY A 71 -1.04 -18.81 7.64
N LEU A 72 -1.83 -17.91 8.26
CA LEU A 72 -2.27 -18.09 9.64
C LEU A 72 -3.48 -19.02 9.71
N THR A 73 -3.68 -19.63 10.87
CA THR A 73 -4.98 -20.19 11.25
C THR A 73 -5.53 -19.39 12.43
N LEU A 74 -6.83 -19.12 12.39
CA LEU A 74 -7.54 -18.42 13.46
C LEU A 74 -8.48 -19.39 14.16
N ARG A 75 -8.44 -19.42 15.49
CA ARG A 75 -9.36 -20.16 16.34
C ARG A 75 -9.86 -19.28 17.47
N GLU A 76 -11.17 -19.23 17.70
CA GLU A 76 -11.71 -18.66 18.94
C GLU A 76 -11.50 -19.65 20.10
N ASP A 77 -10.97 -19.16 21.21
CA ASP A 77 -10.81 -19.94 22.44
C ASP A 77 -12.02 -19.76 23.37
N ARG A 78 -12.37 -20.82 24.11
CA ARG A 78 -13.50 -20.82 25.05
C ARG A 78 -13.33 -19.84 26.20
N ALA A 79 -12.08 -19.45 26.52
CA ALA A 79 -11.76 -18.43 27.50
C ALA A 79 -11.94 -16.98 26.99
N GLY A 80 -12.47 -16.78 25.77
CA GLY A 80 -12.71 -15.46 25.20
C GLY A 80 -11.46 -14.82 24.55
N GLY A 81 -10.53 -15.64 24.06
CA GLY A 81 -9.37 -15.20 23.29
C GLY A 81 -9.46 -15.57 21.82
N LEU A 82 -8.67 -14.91 20.98
CA LEU A 82 -8.39 -15.35 19.61
C LEU A 82 -7.00 -15.98 19.57
N VAL A 83 -6.91 -17.20 19.08
CA VAL A 83 -5.63 -17.89 18.88
C VAL A 83 -5.29 -17.84 17.40
N LEU A 84 -4.20 -17.15 17.09
CA LEU A 84 -3.59 -17.07 15.77
C LEU A 84 -2.38 -18.00 15.76
N THR A 85 -2.36 -18.99 14.88
CA THR A 85 -1.21 -19.89 14.71
C THR A 85 -0.51 -19.61 13.39
N MET A 86 0.81 -19.38 13.45
CA MET A 86 1.70 -19.16 12.30
C MET A 86 2.82 -20.20 12.33
N GLY A 87 2.73 -21.24 11.50
CA GLY A 87 3.63 -22.38 11.58
C GLY A 87 3.58 -23.04 12.97
N ALA A 88 4.70 -23.10 13.67
CA ALA A 88 4.78 -23.63 15.04
C ALA A 88 4.43 -22.60 16.13
N ARG A 89 4.21 -21.34 15.77
CA ARG A 89 4.06 -20.22 16.71
C ARG A 89 2.59 -19.97 17.00
N SER A 90 2.26 -19.79 18.28
CA SER A 90 0.90 -19.50 18.74
C SER A 90 0.85 -18.12 19.39
N ILE A 91 -0.11 -17.31 18.96
CA ILE A 91 -0.35 -15.95 19.42
C ILE A 91 -1.77 -15.90 19.98
N VAL A 92 -1.91 -15.58 21.26
CA VAL A 92 -3.21 -15.48 21.92
C VAL A 92 -3.55 -14.01 22.11
N VAL A 93 -4.64 -13.55 21.50
CA VAL A 93 -5.12 -12.17 21.56
C VAL A 93 -6.34 -12.10 22.46
N SER A 94 -6.33 -11.21 23.44
CA SER A 94 -7.49 -10.92 24.28
C SER A 94 -8.51 -10.08 23.51
N VAL A 95 -9.77 -10.52 23.47
CA VAL A 95 -10.86 -9.78 22.79
C VAL A 95 -11.35 -8.57 23.59
N THR A 96 -10.93 -8.40 24.84
CA THR A 96 -11.44 -7.34 25.73
C THR A 96 -10.38 -6.33 26.14
N GLN A 97 -9.11 -6.74 26.26
CA GLN A 97 -8.09 -5.93 26.92
C GLN A 97 -7.07 -5.29 25.96
N GLY A 98 -7.14 -5.59 24.65
CA GLY A 98 -6.12 -5.11 23.71
C GLY A 98 -4.73 -5.63 24.07
N LEU A 99 -4.64 -6.93 24.38
CA LEU A 99 -3.40 -7.61 24.71
C LEU A 99 -3.19 -8.78 23.77
N ALA A 100 -1.94 -9.08 23.44
CA ALA A 100 -1.57 -10.33 22.80
C ALA A 100 -0.43 -11.00 23.59
N SER A 101 -0.43 -12.33 23.64
CA SER A 101 0.65 -13.14 24.17
C SER A 101 1.29 -13.90 23.03
N VAL A 102 2.61 -13.73 22.86
CA VAL A 102 3.42 -14.36 21.82
C VAL A 102 4.48 -15.18 22.53
N GLU A 103 4.42 -16.50 22.41
CA GLU A 103 5.41 -17.40 23.03
C GLU A 103 5.60 -17.13 24.55
N GLY A 104 4.50 -16.79 25.24
CA GLY A 104 4.51 -16.49 26.67
C GLY A 104 4.89 -15.04 27.03
N ARG A 105 5.27 -14.20 26.06
CA ARG A 105 5.49 -12.77 26.27
C ARG A 105 4.25 -11.96 25.92
N VAL A 106 3.77 -11.16 26.88
CA VAL A 106 2.63 -10.26 26.66
C VAL A 106 3.09 -8.97 25.98
N VAL A 107 2.36 -8.55 24.95
CA VAL A 107 2.49 -7.29 24.24
C VAL A 107 1.17 -6.54 24.25
N SER A 108 1.23 -5.22 24.41
CA SER A 108 0.05 -4.36 24.36
C SER A 108 -0.28 -3.98 22.92
N LEU A 109 -1.56 -4.13 22.56
CA LEU A 109 -2.17 -3.60 21.36
C LEU A 109 -2.89 -2.29 21.71
N PRO A 110 -3.04 -1.37 20.74
CA PRO A 110 -3.66 -0.08 21.02
C PRO A 110 -5.18 -0.14 21.19
N ALA A 111 -5.80 -1.26 20.84
CA ALA A 111 -7.23 -1.52 21.01
C ALA A 111 -7.50 -3.05 21.04
N PRO A 112 -8.63 -3.49 21.58
CA PRO A 112 -9.07 -4.88 21.43
C PRO A 112 -9.51 -5.18 19.98
N PRO A 113 -9.49 -6.47 19.58
CA PRO A 113 -10.19 -6.96 18.41
C PRO A 113 -11.68 -6.57 18.41
N VAL A 114 -12.24 -6.36 17.23
CA VAL A 114 -13.66 -6.02 17.05
C VAL A 114 -14.33 -7.09 16.20
N LYS A 115 -15.47 -7.61 16.65
CA LYS A 115 -16.27 -8.53 15.82
C LYS A 115 -17.14 -7.71 14.88
N GLN A 116 -16.99 -7.93 13.57
CA GLN A 116 -17.79 -7.29 12.53
C GLN A 116 -18.48 -8.36 11.68
N GLY A 117 -19.78 -8.57 11.93
CA GLY A 117 -20.52 -9.69 11.34
C GLY A 117 -19.90 -11.03 11.73
N ALA A 118 -19.51 -11.81 10.73
CA ALA A 118 -18.85 -13.10 10.93
C ALA A 118 -17.31 -13.02 10.99
N SER A 119 -16.71 -11.83 10.77
CA SER A 119 -15.26 -11.66 10.74
C SER A 119 -14.74 -10.96 11.99
N TRP A 120 -13.53 -11.29 12.39
CA TRP A 120 -12.77 -10.53 13.37
C TRP A 120 -11.91 -9.49 12.69
N LEU A 121 -11.98 -8.27 13.20
CA LEU A 121 -11.07 -7.20 12.88
C LEU A 121 -10.01 -7.12 13.98
N LEU A 122 -8.75 -7.17 13.59
CA LEU A 122 -7.59 -7.06 14.46
C LEU A 122 -6.93 -5.69 14.26
N PRO A 123 -6.47 -5.01 15.32
CA PRO A 123 -5.67 -3.80 15.16
C PRO A 123 -4.48 -4.09 14.26
N ILE A 124 -4.16 -3.19 13.33
CA ILE A 124 -3.06 -3.40 12.38
C ILE A 124 -1.70 -3.58 13.07
N GLU A 125 -1.56 -3.05 14.28
CA GLU A 125 -0.39 -3.22 15.16
C GLU A 125 -0.12 -4.68 15.55
N ILE A 126 -1.07 -5.60 15.34
CA ILE A 126 -0.79 -7.01 15.57
C ILE A 126 0.31 -7.52 14.65
N ILE A 127 0.46 -6.92 13.46
CA ILE A 127 1.45 -7.34 12.48
C ILE A 127 2.86 -7.02 12.97
N ASP A 128 3.14 -5.80 13.42
CA ASP A 128 4.48 -5.42 13.86
C ASP A 128 4.79 -5.85 15.30
N ARG A 129 3.78 -5.92 16.18
CA ARG A 129 3.98 -6.25 17.59
C ARG A 129 3.92 -7.73 17.91
N ALA A 130 3.16 -8.52 17.14
CA ALA A 130 2.93 -9.93 17.45
C ALA A 130 3.39 -10.89 16.34
N LEU A 131 3.09 -10.59 15.08
CA LEU A 131 3.47 -11.45 13.96
C LEU A 131 4.96 -11.33 13.62
N ALA A 132 5.43 -10.10 13.41
CA ALA A 132 6.78 -9.82 12.91
C ALA A 132 7.94 -10.27 13.81
N PRO A 133 7.89 -10.09 15.15
CA PRO A 133 8.98 -10.55 16.02
C PRO A 133 9.13 -12.07 15.87
N GLY A 134 10.32 -12.55 15.52
CA GLY A 134 10.60 -13.98 15.33
C GLY A 134 9.93 -14.64 14.12
N ALA A 135 9.33 -13.87 13.20
CA ALA A 135 8.77 -14.42 11.98
C ALA A 135 9.85 -14.97 11.04
N ASN A 136 9.57 -16.11 10.42
CA ASN A 136 10.33 -16.65 9.31
C ASN A 136 9.35 -17.13 8.23
N PRO A 137 9.24 -16.46 7.06
CA PRO A 137 10.08 -15.34 6.59
C PRO A 137 9.95 -14.06 7.44
N ARG A 138 10.98 -13.20 7.43
CA ARG A 138 11.00 -11.92 8.15
C ARG A 138 9.84 -11.02 7.69
N ILE A 139 9.19 -10.34 8.62
CA ILE A 139 8.15 -9.34 8.31
C ILE A 139 8.68 -7.96 8.75
N ASP A 140 8.71 -7.01 7.83
CA ASP A 140 9.06 -5.60 8.05
C ASP A 140 7.84 -4.72 7.76
N VAL A 141 7.47 -3.85 8.70
CA VAL A 141 6.23 -3.05 8.64
C VAL A 141 6.58 -1.57 8.58
N ARG A 142 6.23 -0.92 7.46
CA ARG A 142 6.54 0.48 7.16
C ARG A 142 5.27 1.31 7.12
N ARG A 143 4.90 1.82 8.29
CA ARG A 143 3.62 2.53 8.50
C ARG A 143 3.49 3.77 7.62
N ARG A 144 4.58 4.52 7.45
CA ARG A 144 4.57 5.78 6.67
C ARG A 144 4.09 5.56 5.24
N SER A 145 4.57 4.51 4.58
CA SER A 145 4.21 4.14 3.22
C SER A 145 3.12 3.07 3.13
N SER A 146 2.52 2.68 4.26
CA SER A 146 1.50 1.62 4.32
C SER A 146 1.98 0.33 3.63
N LEU A 147 3.25 -0.03 3.86
CA LEU A 147 3.94 -1.12 3.19
C LEU A 147 4.36 -2.20 4.20
N ILE A 148 4.17 -3.46 3.84
CA ILE A 148 4.67 -4.63 4.56
C ILE A 148 5.58 -5.40 3.62
N VAL A 149 6.81 -5.67 4.04
CA VAL A 149 7.79 -6.46 3.28
C VAL A 149 7.97 -7.81 3.97
N VAL A 150 7.74 -8.89 3.23
CA VAL A 150 7.82 -10.27 3.71
C VAL A 150 8.97 -11.00 3.02
N GLY A 151 9.89 -11.54 3.81
CA GLY A 151 11.07 -12.25 3.35
C GLY A 151 12.30 -11.37 3.23
N SER A 152 13.25 -11.84 2.43
CA SER A 152 14.56 -11.24 2.22
C SER A 152 14.58 -10.35 0.97
N LEU A 153 13.63 -9.42 0.87
CA LEU A 153 13.57 -8.45 -0.22
C LEU A 153 14.39 -7.19 0.10
N THR A 154 15.12 -6.69 -0.88
CA THR A 154 15.81 -5.41 -0.82
C THR A 154 14.87 -4.30 -1.28
N VAL A 155 14.28 -3.60 -0.31
CA VAL A 155 13.33 -2.50 -0.56
C VAL A 155 13.85 -1.22 0.10
N PRO A 156 14.69 -0.40 -0.56
CA PRO A 156 15.15 0.84 0.01
C PRO A 156 14.03 1.88 0.06
N ALA A 157 14.01 2.64 1.15
CA ALA A 157 13.24 3.86 1.26
C ALA A 157 13.93 4.95 0.42
N VAL A 158 13.17 5.57 -0.47
CA VAL A 158 13.63 6.65 -1.35
C VAL A 158 12.82 7.90 -1.05
N THR A 159 13.52 8.98 -0.75
CA THR A 159 12.93 10.32 -0.63
C THR A 159 13.62 11.26 -1.60
N ALA A 160 12.85 12.12 -2.26
CA ALA A 160 13.36 13.10 -3.20
C ALA A 160 13.08 14.51 -2.68
N ARG A 161 14.08 15.38 -2.77
CA ARG A 161 13.91 16.81 -2.52
C ARG A 161 14.43 17.59 -3.73
N SER A 162 13.67 18.59 -4.17
CA SER A 162 14.09 19.54 -5.19
C SER A 162 14.50 20.87 -4.57
N GLU A 163 15.59 21.43 -5.08
CA GLU A 163 16.11 22.74 -4.70
C GLU A 163 16.29 23.57 -5.96
N PRO A 164 15.56 24.69 -6.12
CA PRO A 164 15.73 25.57 -7.27
C PRO A 164 17.11 26.26 -7.20
N LEU A 165 17.79 26.31 -8.35
CA LEU A 165 19.03 27.03 -8.55
C LEU A 165 18.80 28.14 -9.59
N PRO A 166 19.64 29.20 -9.64
CA PRO A 166 19.48 30.28 -10.62
C PRO A 166 19.45 29.83 -12.09
N ASN A 167 20.05 28.68 -12.41
CA ASN A 167 20.16 28.12 -13.75
C ASN A 167 19.78 26.63 -13.83
N GLY A 168 18.96 26.12 -12.90
CA GLY A 168 18.53 24.73 -12.93
C GLY A 168 17.82 24.27 -11.67
N VAL A 169 17.70 22.96 -11.52
CA VAL A 169 17.15 22.32 -10.32
C VAL A 169 18.16 21.30 -9.84
N ARG A 170 18.46 21.31 -8.55
CA ARG A 170 19.18 20.23 -7.88
C ARG A 170 18.14 19.28 -7.29
N VAL A 171 18.24 18.00 -7.63
CA VAL A 171 17.43 16.94 -7.00
C VAL A 171 18.34 16.13 -6.10
N VAL A 172 17.99 16.05 -4.82
CA VAL A 172 18.68 15.21 -3.83
C VAL A 172 17.82 14.00 -3.55
N LEU A 173 18.34 12.81 -3.87
CA LEU A 173 17.70 11.53 -3.57
C LEU A 173 18.39 10.92 -2.35
N SER A 174 17.63 10.72 -1.27
CA SER A 174 18.11 10.00 -0.09
C SER A 174 17.56 8.58 -0.12
N VAL A 175 18.47 7.60 -0.11
CA VAL A 175 18.18 6.17 -0.28
C VAL A 175 18.70 5.40 0.93
N SER A 176 17.83 4.64 1.60
CA SER A 176 18.20 3.85 2.79
C SER A 176 17.52 2.47 2.82
N PRO A 177 18.27 1.36 2.97
CA PRO A 177 19.73 1.29 2.97
C PRO A 177 20.32 1.67 1.60
N ALA A 178 21.61 2.01 1.58
CA ALA A 178 22.31 2.33 0.33
C ALA A 178 22.36 1.10 -0.59
N VAL A 179 22.00 1.30 -1.85
CA VAL A 179 22.07 0.29 -2.91
C VAL A 179 22.84 0.86 -4.11
N SER A 180 23.44 -0.01 -4.91
CA SER A 180 24.09 0.39 -6.16
C SER A 180 23.09 1.11 -7.06
N HIS A 181 23.54 2.16 -7.74
CA HIS A 181 22.68 2.94 -8.62
C HIS A 181 23.40 3.35 -9.90
N THR A 182 22.63 3.51 -10.98
CA THR A 182 23.11 4.12 -12.22
C THR A 182 22.22 5.30 -12.59
N VAL A 183 22.83 6.35 -13.14
CA VAL A 183 22.13 7.56 -13.56
C VAL A 183 22.37 7.73 -15.05
N VAL A 184 21.29 7.86 -15.81
CA VAL A 184 21.34 8.13 -17.25
C VAL A 184 20.53 9.39 -17.52
N ASN A 185 21.07 10.28 -18.36
CA ASN A 185 20.34 11.43 -18.88
C ASN A 185 19.87 11.11 -20.30
N GLU A 186 18.56 10.99 -20.48
CA GLU A 186 17.93 10.71 -21.77
C GLU A 186 16.89 11.79 -22.09
N ASN A 187 17.08 12.51 -23.19
CA ASN A 187 16.12 13.51 -23.68
C ASN A 187 15.67 14.54 -22.63
N GLY A 188 16.61 14.99 -21.77
CA GLY A 188 16.32 15.94 -20.69
C GLY A 188 15.62 15.32 -19.47
N ARG A 189 15.56 13.99 -19.38
CA ARG A 189 15.09 13.25 -18.20
C ARG A 189 16.26 12.57 -17.51
N LEU A 190 16.31 12.64 -16.19
CA LEU A 190 17.23 11.85 -15.37
C LEU A 190 16.53 10.55 -14.98
N LEU A 191 17.08 9.42 -15.42
CA LEU A 191 16.66 8.09 -15.02
C LEU A 191 17.66 7.56 -14.00
N VAL A 192 17.20 7.32 -12.77
CA VAL A 192 17.99 6.71 -11.69
C VAL A 192 17.52 5.28 -11.50
N ARG A 193 18.38 4.31 -11.81
CA ARG A 193 18.12 2.89 -11.58
C ARG A 193 18.79 2.47 -10.29
N LEU A 194 18.03 1.84 -9.41
CA LEU A 194 18.50 1.31 -8.13
C LEU A 194 18.53 -0.22 -8.20
N ALA A 195 19.58 -0.84 -7.69
CA ALA A 195 19.70 -2.30 -7.58
C ALA A 195 18.89 -2.81 -6.38
N ALA A 196 17.57 -2.91 -6.56
CA ALA A 196 16.61 -3.29 -5.53
C ALA A 196 15.44 -4.08 -6.13
N ASP A 197 14.75 -4.86 -5.30
CA ASP A 197 13.58 -5.66 -5.70
C ASP A 197 12.31 -4.79 -5.85
N ALA A 198 12.20 -3.75 -5.02
CA ALA A 198 11.14 -2.75 -5.07
C ALA A 198 11.63 -1.44 -4.44
N LEU A 199 10.88 -0.35 -4.60
CA LEU A 199 11.18 0.94 -3.96
C LEU A 199 10.05 1.32 -3.02
N ASP A 200 10.42 1.73 -1.82
CA ASP A 200 9.53 2.41 -0.89
C ASP A 200 9.68 3.92 -1.11
N ALA A 201 9.00 4.42 -2.14
CA ALA A 201 9.10 5.80 -2.57
C ALA A 201 8.09 6.67 -1.81
N ASP A 202 8.59 7.72 -1.16
CA ASP A 202 7.77 8.83 -0.69
C ASP A 202 8.23 10.08 -1.46
N VAL A 203 7.35 10.61 -2.30
CA VAL A 203 7.61 11.81 -3.10
C VAL A 203 6.84 12.95 -2.44
N MET A 204 7.58 13.84 -1.78
CA MET A 204 7.06 15.08 -1.20
C MET A 204 7.42 16.28 -2.08
#